data_AF-A0A2P8HDV7-F1
#
_entry.id   AF-A0A2P8HDV7-F1
#
_cell.length_a   1.000
_cell.length_b   1.000
_cell.length_c   1.000
_cell.angle_alpha   90.00
_cell.angle_beta   90.00
_cell.angle_gamma   90.00
#
_symmetry.space_group_name_H-M   'P 1'
#
loop_
_entity.id
_entity.type
_entity.pdbx_description
1 polymer ?
#
loop_
_entity_poly.entity_id
_entity_poly.type
_entity_poly.pdbx_seq_one_letter_code
_entity_poly.pdbx_strand_id
1 'polypeptide(L)'
;MINFFKYTMQSENGAARSLAVPAGVMFFLMLITLFTVSLTLIAAQTESPTVEESTPEVPAVEPIPDEFMPVYTEAAEAYDVPWEMLAAIHRVETSFSNADPMVSEAGAVGHMQFMPCTWTGWSHPSCENLGEGDIPEDVQTDPEAIATYGGYGVDASGNGKADPFDIEDAVHSAAYYLAANGMADGAEEEALFVYNQADWYVEDVLHYAEVYSEEAEDAELVSAEQLP
;
A
#
# COMPACT_ATOMS: atom_id res chain seq x y z
N MET A 1 -23.08 14.22 24.38
CA MET A 1 -24.54 14.17 24.16
C MET A 1 -24.80 13.17 23.05
N ILE A 2 -25.28 11.97 23.36
CA ILE A 2 -25.77 11.03 22.35
C ILE A 2 -27.29 11.04 22.46
N ASN A 3 -27.96 11.46 21.37
CA ASN A 3 -29.40 11.49 21.27
C ASN A 3 -29.96 10.07 21.23
N PHE A 4 -30.87 9.79 22.16
CA PHE A 4 -31.71 8.59 22.17
C PHE A 4 -32.80 8.70 21.09
N PHE A 5 -32.83 7.76 20.16
CA PHE A 5 -34.05 7.50 19.38
C PHE A 5 -35.00 6.69 20.28
N LYS A 6 -36.03 7.35 20.82
CA LYS A 6 -37.11 6.71 21.57
C LYS A 6 -37.99 5.92 20.62
N TYR A 7 -38.18 4.62 20.90
CA TYR A 7 -39.40 3.92 20.50
C TYR A 7 -40.15 3.52 21.76
N THR A 8 -41.20 4.27 22.09
CA THR A 8 -42.14 3.94 23.16
C THR A 8 -43.27 3.12 22.56
N MET A 9 -43.36 1.84 22.93
CA MET A 9 -44.59 1.07 22.84
C MET A 9 -45.00 0.70 24.27
N GLN A 10 -46.06 1.33 24.74
CA GLN A 10 -46.61 1.15 26.07
C GLN A 10 -47.65 0.02 26.02
N SER A 11 -47.42 -1.04 26.79
CA SER A 11 -48.36 -2.15 26.98
C SER A 11 -48.70 -2.27 28.47
N GLU A 12 -49.94 -1.96 28.80
CA GLU A 12 -50.51 -2.01 30.13
C GLU A 12 -50.90 -3.45 30.46
N ASN A 13 -49.99 -4.19 31.10
CA ASN A 13 -50.23 -5.18 32.16
C ASN A 13 -48.89 -5.85 32.60
N GLY A 14 -47.91 -5.01 32.92
CA GLY A 14 -47.28 -4.98 34.25
C GLY A 14 -46.32 -6.09 34.73
N ALA A 15 -45.99 -7.11 33.94
CA ALA A 15 -44.90 -8.04 34.29
C ALA A 15 -44.08 -8.46 33.05
N ALA A 16 -43.21 -7.57 32.57
CA ALA A 16 -42.21 -7.93 31.58
C ALA A 16 -41.15 -8.82 32.24
N ARG A 17 -41.20 -10.13 31.97
CA ARG A 17 -40.08 -11.03 32.25
C ARG A 17 -39.02 -10.79 31.17
N SER A 18 -38.05 -9.93 31.47
CA SER A 18 -36.83 -9.81 30.67
C SER A 18 -36.00 -11.09 30.86
N LEU A 19 -35.87 -11.88 29.81
CA LEU A 19 -34.89 -12.95 29.73
C LEU A 19 -33.61 -12.33 29.15
N ALA A 20 -32.70 -11.94 30.03
CA ALA A 20 -31.38 -11.50 29.63
C ALA A 20 -30.58 -12.74 29.19
N VAL A 21 -30.39 -12.91 27.88
CA VAL A 21 -29.42 -13.87 27.35
C VAL A 21 -28.05 -13.19 27.47
N PRO A 22 -27.08 -13.75 28.22
CA PRO A 22 -25.75 -13.15 28.32
C PRO A 22 -25.13 -13.06 26.92
N ALA A 23 -24.47 -11.95 26.61
CA ALA A 23 -23.83 -11.72 25.30
C ALA A 23 -22.90 -12.89 24.87
N GLY A 24 -22.25 -13.56 25.84
CA GLY A 24 -21.43 -14.74 25.58
C GLY A 24 -22.18 -15.96 25.03
N VAL A 25 -23.48 -16.13 25.33
CA VAL A 25 -24.30 -17.22 24.78
C VAL A 25 -24.68 -16.95 23.33
N MET A 26 -24.90 -15.68 22.95
CA MET A 26 -25.11 -15.32 21.54
C MET A 26 -23.82 -15.44 20.71
N PHE A 27 -22.66 -15.08 21.29
CA PHE A 27 -21.36 -15.26 20.63
C PHE A 27 -21.05 -16.75 20.40
N PHE A 28 -21.32 -17.61 21.38
CA PHE A 28 -21.09 -19.05 21.27
C PHE A 28 -22.02 -19.75 20.26
N LEU A 29 -23.29 -19.31 20.16
CA LEU A 29 -24.23 -19.83 19.16
C LEU A 29 -23.88 -19.37 17.73
N MET A 30 -23.36 -18.15 17.57
CA MET A 30 -22.92 -17.61 16.28
C MET A 30 -21.68 -18.34 15.74
N LEU A 31 -20.73 -18.71 16.62
CA LEU A 31 -19.56 -19.50 16.28
C LEU A 31 -19.92 -20.94 15.87
N ILE A 32 -20.90 -21.57 16.53
CA ILE A 32 -21.37 -22.92 16.17
C ILE A 32 -22.06 -22.91 14.80
N THR A 33 -22.88 -21.89 14.50
CA THR A 33 -23.51 -21.77 13.17
C THR A 33 -22.49 -21.52 12.06
N LEU A 34 -21.48 -20.67 12.30
CA LEU A 34 -20.38 -20.44 11.36
C LEU A 34 -19.58 -21.73 11.10
N PHE A 35 -19.26 -22.49 12.14
CA PHE A 35 -18.53 -23.76 12.00
C PHE A 35 -19.33 -24.83 11.23
N THR A 36 -20.65 -24.91 11.41
CA THR A 36 -21.50 -25.85 10.65
C THR A 36 -21.63 -25.47 9.17
N VAL A 37 -21.66 -24.18 8.82
CA VAL A 37 -21.67 -23.70 7.43
C VAL A 37 -20.32 -23.99 6.76
N SER A 38 -19.21 -23.76 7.46
CA SER A 38 -17.87 -24.10 6.98
C SER A 38 -17.69 -25.61 6.72
N LEU A 39 -18.27 -26.47 7.56
CA LEU A 39 -18.18 -27.92 7.34
C LEU A 39 -19.01 -28.42 6.14
N THR A 40 -20.15 -27.79 5.84
CA THR A 40 -20.98 -28.16 4.67
C THR A 40 -20.39 -27.71 3.34
N LEU A 41 -19.59 -26.64 3.31
CA LEU A 41 -18.94 -26.15 2.09
C LEU A 41 -17.75 -27.03 1.64
N ILE A 42 -17.10 -27.72 2.58
CA ILE A 42 -15.96 -28.61 2.25
C ILE A 42 -16.43 -29.90 1.58
N ALA A 43 -17.62 -30.42 1.92
CA ALA A 43 -18.14 -31.68 1.36
C ALA A 43 -18.67 -31.54 -0.09
N ALA A 44 -18.88 -30.33 -0.60
CA ALA A 44 -19.43 -30.09 -1.94
C ALA A 44 -18.35 -29.96 -3.05
N GLN A 45 -17.06 -30.02 -2.72
CA GLN A 45 -15.96 -29.76 -3.67
C GLN A 45 -15.19 -31.01 -4.12
N THR A 46 -15.75 -32.22 -4.00
CA THR A 46 -15.15 -33.42 -4.57
C THR A 46 -15.66 -33.67 -5.99
N GLU A 47 -15.28 -32.80 -6.91
CA GLU A 47 -15.33 -33.08 -8.34
C GLU A 47 -13.93 -32.84 -8.88
N SER A 48 -13.19 -33.92 -9.17
CA SER A 48 -11.85 -33.82 -9.76
C SER A 48 -11.96 -33.23 -11.17
N PRO A 49 -11.35 -32.07 -11.46
CA PRO A 49 -11.34 -31.55 -12.81
C PRO A 49 -10.39 -32.37 -13.69
N THR A 50 -10.88 -32.74 -14.86
CA THR A 50 -10.13 -33.30 -15.98
C THR A 50 -9.10 -32.25 -16.44
N VAL A 51 -7.82 -32.60 -16.48
CA VAL A 51 -6.75 -31.70 -16.94
C VAL A 51 -6.76 -31.68 -18.47
N GLU A 52 -7.32 -30.62 -19.04
CA GLU A 52 -7.05 -30.19 -20.42
C GLU A 52 -5.75 -29.39 -20.40
N GLU A 53 -4.79 -29.75 -21.24
CA GLU A 53 -3.50 -29.08 -21.38
C GLU A 53 -3.70 -27.72 -22.07
N SER A 54 -4.07 -26.70 -21.28
CA SER A 54 -4.02 -25.31 -21.70
C SER A 54 -2.64 -24.74 -21.37
N THR A 55 -1.94 -24.21 -22.37
CA THR A 55 -0.84 -23.27 -22.15
C THR A 55 -1.32 -22.23 -21.12
N PRO A 56 -0.62 -22.02 -20.00
CA PRO A 56 -1.08 -21.06 -19.02
C PRO A 56 -1.00 -19.67 -19.66
N GLU A 57 -2.15 -19.08 -19.94
CA GLU A 57 -2.26 -17.64 -20.13
C GLU A 57 -2.04 -17.06 -18.73
N VAL A 58 -0.78 -16.78 -18.38
CA VAL A 58 -0.44 -16.08 -17.15
C VAL A 58 -1.26 -14.79 -17.19
N PRO A 59 -2.11 -14.51 -16.18
CA PRO A 59 -2.89 -13.27 -16.19
C PRO A 59 -1.90 -12.11 -16.32
N ALA A 60 -2.08 -11.30 -17.35
CA ALA A 60 -1.17 -10.21 -17.66
C ALA A 60 -1.07 -9.28 -16.44
N VAL A 61 0.16 -9.15 -15.91
CA VAL A 61 0.47 -8.18 -14.87
C VAL A 61 0.23 -6.79 -15.47
N GLU A 62 -0.39 -5.87 -14.70
CA GLU A 62 -0.60 -4.49 -15.18
C GLU A 62 0.75 -3.92 -15.64
N PRO A 63 0.85 -3.53 -16.93
CA PRO A 63 2.10 -3.09 -17.51
C PRO A 63 2.50 -1.74 -16.92
N ILE A 64 3.81 -1.52 -16.78
CA ILE A 64 4.33 -0.23 -16.35
C ILE A 64 4.02 0.82 -17.44
N PRO A 65 3.37 1.94 -17.10
CA PRO A 65 3.22 3.04 -18.05
C PRO A 65 4.58 3.61 -18.45
N ASP A 66 4.86 3.67 -19.76
CA ASP A 66 6.13 4.15 -20.32
C ASP A 66 6.54 5.55 -19.82
N GLU A 67 5.55 6.38 -19.47
CA GLU A 67 5.78 7.74 -18.95
C GLU A 67 6.49 7.78 -17.60
N PHE A 68 6.45 6.70 -16.82
CA PHE A 68 7.12 6.63 -15.51
C PHE A 68 8.52 6.00 -15.57
N MET A 69 8.89 5.34 -16.67
CA MET A 69 10.21 4.73 -16.80
C MET A 69 11.38 5.72 -16.63
N PRO A 70 11.33 6.95 -17.20
CA PRO A 70 12.39 7.92 -16.99
C PRO A 70 12.62 8.26 -15.51
N VAL A 71 11.54 8.48 -14.74
CA VAL A 71 11.67 8.86 -13.32
C VAL A 71 12.15 7.68 -12.45
N TYR A 72 11.72 6.45 -12.73
CA TYR A 72 12.24 5.29 -11.98
C TYR A 72 13.73 5.09 -12.22
N THR A 73 14.17 5.18 -13.48
CA THR A 73 15.58 4.96 -13.83
C THR A 73 16.48 6.07 -13.29
N GLU A 74 16.03 7.33 -13.31
CA GLU A 74 16.76 8.45 -12.72
C GLU A 74 16.88 8.33 -11.19
N ALA A 75 15.79 8.04 -10.50
CA ALA A 75 15.81 7.84 -9.05
C ALA A 75 16.64 6.61 -8.65
N ALA A 76 16.54 5.52 -9.40
CA ALA A 76 17.34 4.31 -9.20
C ALA A 76 18.85 4.62 -9.26
N GLU A 77 19.30 5.34 -10.29
CA GLU A 77 20.70 5.76 -10.41
C GLU A 77 21.12 6.71 -9.28
N ALA A 78 20.26 7.65 -8.90
CA ALA A 78 20.57 8.66 -7.89
C ALA A 78 20.76 8.07 -6.48
N TYR A 79 20.05 7.00 -6.14
CA TYR A 79 20.00 6.43 -4.78
C TYR A 79 20.53 5.00 -4.67
N ASP A 80 21.03 4.42 -5.77
CA ASP A 80 21.54 3.04 -5.83
C ASP A 80 20.48 2.01 -5.38
N VAL A 81 19.25 2.18 -5.90
CA VAL A 81 18.12 1.27 -5.67
C VAL A 81 17.63 0.70 -7.00
N PRO A 82 17.11 -0.54 -7.06
CA PRO A 82 16.58 -1.08 -8.32
C PRO A 82 15.36 -0.30 -8.80
N TRP A 83 15.29 0.01 -10.10
CA TRP A 83 14.13 0.73 -10.66
C TRP A 83 12.86 -0.12 -10.60
N GLU A 84 13.02 -1.44 -10.65
CA GLU A 84 11.96 -2.44 -10.53
C GLU A 84 11.26 -2.33 -9.18
N MET A 85 12.01 -2.04 -8.11
CA MET A 85 11.44 -1.83 -6.77
C MET A 85 10.58 -0.57 -6.73
N LEU A 86 11.01 0.51 -7.39
CA LEU A 86 10.25 1.76 -7.45
C LEU A 86 8.95 1.58 -8.24
N ALA A 87 9.01 0.87 -9.38
CA ALA A 87 7.83 0.53 -10.16
C ALA A 87 6.86 -0.38 -9.40
N ALA A 88 7.38 -1.40 -8.71
CA ALA A 88 6.58 -2.31 -7.90
C ALA A 88 5.88 -1.60 -6.73
N ILE A 89 6.56 -0.70 -6.03
CA ILE A 89 5.94 0.11 -4.97
C ILE A 89 4.86 1.03 -5.56
N HIS A 90 5.14 1.75 -6.64
CA HIS A 90 4.14 2.64 -7.26
C HIS A 90 2.88 1.87 -7.71
N ARG A 91 3.06 0.65 -8.20
CA ARG A 91 1.96 -0.28 -8.50
C ARG A 91 1.16 -0.65 -7.24
N VAL A 92 1.83 -1.13 -6.19
CA VAL A 92 1.17 -1.61 -4.96
C VAL A 92 0.45 -0.46 -4.24
N GLU A 93 1.02 0.74 -4.24
CA GLU A 93 0.46 1.89 -3.53
C GLU A 93 -0.74 2.51 -4.25
N THR A 94 -0.65 2.70 -5.58
CA THR A 94 -1.68 3.47 -6.30
C THR A 94 -2.08 2.90 -7.65
N SER A 95 -1.63 1.69 -8.01
CA SER A 95 -1.81 1.12 -9.36
C SER A 95 -1.35 2.14 -10.41
N PHE A 96 -0.11 2.62 -10.24
CA PHE A 96 0.50 3.64 -11.10
C PHE A 96 -0.33 4.92 -11.20
N SER A 97 -0.64 5.54 -10.04
CA SER A 97 -1.41 6.79 -9.94
C SER A 97 -2.89 6.70 -10.34
N ASN A 98 -3.44 5.50 -10.51
CA ASN A 98 -4.86 5.31 -10.84
C ASN A 98 -5.80 5.34 -9.61
N ALA A 99 -5.25 5.33 -8.38
CA ALA A 99 -6.04 5.49 -7.17
C ALA A 99 -6.70 6.88 -7.10
N ASP A 100 -8.02 6.92 -6.85
CA ASP A 100 -8.78 8.17 -6.66
C ASP A 100 -9.64 8.09 -5.38
N PRO A 101 -9.34 8.90 -4.35
CA PRO A 101 -8.21 9.83 -4.26
C PRO A 101 -6.87 9.11 -3.96
N MET A 102 -5.74 9.74 -4.29
CA MET A 102 -4.40 9.37 -3.78
C MET A 102 -4.19 9.87 -2.34
N VAL A 103 -5.19 9.64 -1.50
CA VAL A 103 -5.20 9.95 -0.06
C VAL A 103 -5.91 8.80 0.63
N SER A 104 -5.20 8.07 1.49
CA SER A 104 -5.78 6.93 2.19
C SER A 104 -6.58 7.35 3.42
N GLU A 105 -7.40 6.43 3.97
CA GLU A 105 -8.10 6.65 5.24
C GLU A 105 -7.13 6.87 6.42
N ALA A 106 -5.91 6.34 6.33
CA ALA A 106 -4.86 6.52 7.33
C ALA A 106 -4.10 7.85 7.16
N GLY A 107 -4.35 8.60 6.08
CA GLY A 107 -3.71 9.87 5.79
C GLY A 107 -2.41 9.78 5.00
N ALA A 108 -2.08 8.61 4.45
CA ALA A 108 -0.99 8.49 3.47
C ALA A 108 -1.37 9.22 2.17
N VAL A 109 -0.42 9.93 1.57
CA VAL A 109 -0.67 10.85 0.44
C VAL A 109 0.23 10.57 -0.76
N GLY A 110 -0.29 10.90 -1.94
CA GLY A 110 0.49 11.01 -3.17
C GLY A 110 0.77 9.69 -3.88
N HIS A 111 1.57 9.78 -4.95
CA HIS A 111 1.85 8.66 -5.87
C HIS A 111 2.40 7.42 -5.18
N MET A 112 3.23 7.64 -4.16
CA MET A 112 3.94 6.60 -3.40
C MET A 112 3.38 6.44 -1.97
N GLN A 113 2.20 7.03 -1.70
CA GLN A 113 1.43 6.87 -0.45
C GLN A 113 2.28 7.05 0.82
N PHE A 114 3.02 8.15 0.92
CA PHE A 114 3.79 8.47 2.10
C PHE A 114 2.90 8.92 3.28
N MET A 115 3.21 8.44 4.49
CA MET A 115 2.66 9.01 5.72
C MET A 115 3.22 10.43 5.95
N PRO A 116 2.42 11.40 6.44
CA PRO A 116 2.85 12.80 6.60
C PRO A 116 4.14 12.99 7.42
N CYS A 117 4.34 12.19 8.46
CA CYS A 117 5.54 12.27 9.30
C CYS A 117 6.77 11.56 8.73
N THR A 118 6.58 10.61 7.82
CA THR A 118 7.69 10.07 7.02
C THR A 118 8.12 11.12 5.99
N TRP A 119 7.16 11.74 5.29
CA TRP A 119 7.46 12.77 4.30
C TRP A 119 8.11 14.01 4.92
N THR A 120 7.45 14.61 5.92
CA THR A 120 7.87 15.89 6.51
C THR A 120 8.92 15.72 7.59
N GLY A 121 8.86 14.62 8.36
CA GLY A 121 9.83 14.30 9.40
C GLY A 121 9.23 14.17 10.79
N TRP A 122 9.66 13.13 11.50
CA TRP A 122 9.14 12.72 12.80
C TRP A 122 9.37 13.70 13.95
N SER A 123 10.24 14.70 13.76
CA SER A 123 10.43 15.74 14.79
C SER A 123 9.43 16.89 14.69
N HIS A 124 8.54 16.89 13.69
CA HIS A 124 7.40 17.82 13.64
C HIS A 124 6.47 17.58 14.85
N PRO A 125 6.02 18.63 15.56
CA PRO A 125 5.32 18.48 16.84
C PRO A 125 3.93 17.82 16.76
N SER A 126 3.35 17.70 15.58
CA SER A 126 2.08 16.99 15.37
C SER A 126 2.25 15.50 15.07
N CYS A 127 3.47 14.99 14.94
CA CYS A 127 3.71 13.60 14.58
C CYS A 127 3.37 12.62 15.70
N GLU A 128 2.52 11.65 15.39
CA GLU A 128 2.06 10.63 16.32
C GLU A 128 1.68 9.30 15.63
N ASN A 129 1.34 8.30 16.44
CA ASN A 129 0.85 7.00 16.00
C ASN A 129 1.72 6.34 14.92
N LEU A 130 1.12 5.99 13.78
CA LEU A 130 1.76 5.28 12.66
C LEU A 130 2.27 6.23 11.57
N GLY A 131 2.62 7.47 11.94
CA GLY A 131 3.14 8.48 11.01
C GLY A 131 2.10 9.52 10.60
N GLU A 132 0.96 9.54 11.30
CA GLU A 132 -0.03 10.60 11.20
C GLU A 132 0.54 11.92 11.72
N GLY A 133 0.13 13.02 11.10
CA GLY A 133 0.45 14.37 11.57
C GLY A 133 -0.42 15.42 10.91
N ASP A 134 -0.97 16.34 11.71
CA ASP A 134 -1.63 17.54 11.22
C ASP A 134 -0.53 18.54 10.79
N ILE A 135 -0.09 18.41 9.53
CA ILE A 135 0.99 19.20 8.94
C ILE A 135 0.38 20.03 7.81
N PRO A 136 0.43 21.37 7.88
CA PRO A 136 -0.04 22.24 6.80
C PRO A 136 0.70 21.94 5.48
N GLU A 137 -0.01 21.99 4.36
CA GLU A 137 0.54 21.71 3.02
C GLU A 137 1.79 22.54 2.69
N ASP A 138 1.79 23.82 3.08
CA ASP A 138 2.93 24.73 2.88
C ASP A 138 4.16 24.34 3.71
N VAL A 139 3.98 23.60 4.81
CA VAL A 139 5.08 23.03 5.61
C VAL A 139 5.47 21.65 5.08
N GLN A 140 4.50 20.82 4.71
CA GLN A 140 4.72 19.48 4.18
C GLN A 140 5.49 19.51 2.85
N THR A 141 5.32 20.57 2.05
CA THR A 141 5.96 20.72 0.74
C THR A 141 7.19 21.63 0.74
N ASP A 142 7.56 22.25 1.86
CA ASP A 142 8.74 23.11 1.98
C ASP A 142 10.01 22.27 2.24
N PRO A 143 10.98 22.23 1.31
CA PRO A 143 12.22 21.47 1.49
C PRO A 143 13.02 21.88 2.74
N GLU A 144 12.98 23.16 3.14
CA GLU A 144 13.68 23.62 4.36
C GLU A 144 13.00 23.07 5.62
N ALA A 145 11.67 23.05 5.64
CA ALA A 145 10.90 22.45 6.73
C ALA A 145 11.13 20.93 6.81
N ILE A 146 11.07 20.22 5.68
CA ILE A 146 11.32 18.77 5.62
C ILE A 146 12.72 18.44 6.17
N ALA A 147 13.75 19.16 5.72
CA ALA A 147 15.11 18.98 6.22
C ALA A 147 15.22 19.29 7.72
N THR A 148 14.52 20.32 8.20
CA THR A 148 14.48 20.69 9.63
C THR A 148 13.86 19.59 10.48
N TYR A 149 12.78 18.97 10.00
CA TYR A 149 12.05 17.97 10.75
C TYR A 149 12.60 16.54 10.56
N GLY A 150 13.54 16.35 9.63
CA GLY A 150 14.19 15.09 9.34
C GLY A 150 13.32 14.15 8.49
N GLY A 151 12.56 14.71 7.55
CA GLY A 151 11.75 13.94 6.62
C GLY A 151 12.49 13.51 5.37
N TYR A 152 11.78 12.74 4.54
CA TYR A 152 12.30 12.14 3.32
C TYR A 152 11.78 12.78 2.02
N GLY A 153 10.88 13.78 2.11
CA GLY A 153 10.44 14.52 0.93
C GLY A 153 11.60 15.24 0.24
N VAL A 154 11.74 15.03 -1.07
CA VAL A 154 12.77 15.64 -1.93
C VAL A 154 12.10 16.45 -3.04
N ASP A 155 12.54 17.70 -3.24
CA ASP A 155 12.23 18.53 -4.43
C ASP A 155 13.15 18.07 -5.57
N ALA A 156 12.79 16.96 -6.20
CA ALA A 156 13.55 16.36 -7.28
C ALA A 156 13.31 17.12 -8.59
N SER A 157 12.08 17.57 -8.81
CA SER A 157 11.70 18.41 -9.96
C SER A 157 12.40 19.77 -9.99
N GLY A 158 12.96 20.22 -8.86
CA GLY A 158 13.69 21.48 -8.73
C GLY A 158 12.79 22.71 -8.82
N ASN A 159 11.50 22.55 -8.51
CA ASN A 159 10.49 23.59 -8.64
C ASN A 159 10.36 24.47 -7.37
N GLY A 160 11.10 24.13 -6.31
CA GLY A 160 11.10 24.81 -5.02
C GLY A 160 10.17 24.17 -3.98
N LYS A 161 9.57 23.02 -4.29
CA LYS A 161 8.69 22.25 -3.40
C LYS A 161 9.01 20.77 -3.52
N ALA A 162 8.89 20.05 -2.41
CA ALA A 162 8.83 18.60 -2.40
C ALA A 162 7.36 18.19 -2.26
N ASP A 163 6.68 17.97 -3.37
CA ASP A 163 5.24 17.67 -3.40
C ASP A 163 5.01 16.16 -3.57
N PRO A 164 4.35 15.45 -2.62
CA PRO A 164 4.06 14.03 -2.78
C PRO A 164 3.10 13.72 -3.94
N PHE A 165 2.41 14.73 -4.50
CA PHE A 165 1.57 14.64 -5.70
C PHE A 165 2.29 15.04 -6.99
N ASP A 166 3.59 15.38 -6.92
CA ASP A 166 4.47 15.42 -8.07
C ASP A 166 5.19 14.07 -8.19
N ILE A 167 5.11 13.44 -9.36
CA ILE A 167 5.64 12.09 -9.55
C ILE A 167 7.17 12.03 -9.41
N GLU A 168 7.88 13.08 -9.82
CA GLU A 168 9.34 13.15 -9.76
C GLU A 168 9.78 13.22 -8.30
N ASP A 169 9.18 14.14 -7.53
CA ASP A 169 9.42 14.28 -6.10
C ASP A 169 9.06 12.99 -5.34
N ALA A 170 7.91 12.38 -5.63
CA ALA A 170 7.43 11.20 -4.93
C ALA A 170 8.32 9.97 -5.14
N VAL A 171 8.73 9.69 -6.38
CA VAL A 171 9.59 8.53 -6.70
C VAL A 171 11.00 8.72 -6.16
N HIS A 172 11.57 9.93 -6.27
CA HIS A 172 12.88 10.22 -5.67
C HIS A 172 12.85 10.15 -4.15
N SER A 173 11.76 10.56 -3.52
CA SER A 173 11.58 10.44 -2.06
C SER A 173 11.46 8.97 -1.63
N ALA A 174 10.76 8.13 -2.42
CA ALA A 174 10.69 6.68 -2.20
C ALA A 174 12.08 6.04 -2.30
N ALA A 175 12.83 6.36 -3.36
CA ALA A 175 14.19 5.87 -3.56
C ALA A 175 15.13 6.30 -2.42
N TYR A 176 15.07 7.56 -2.00
CA TYR A 176 15.81 8.07 -0.85
C TYR A 176 15.46 7.33 0.44
N TYR A 177 14.17 7.12 0.71
CA TYR A 177 13.70 6.41 1.90
C TYR A 177 14.17 4.96 1.91
N LEU A 178 14.08 4.24 0.79
CA LEU A 178 14.55 2.86 0.68
C LEU A 178 16.06 2.75 0.87
N ALA A 179 16.84 3.61 0.22
CA ALA A 179 18.29 3.64 0.36
C ALA A 179 18.72 3.90 1.81
N ALA A 180 18.06 4.86 2.48
CA ALA A 180 18.33 5.16 3.89
C ALA A 180 17.99 4.00 4.85
N ASN A 181 17.19 3.03 4.41
CA ASN A 181 16.77 1.86 5.18
C ASN A 181 17.40 0.54 4.71
N GLY A 182 18.46 0.60 3.90
CA GLY A 182 19.31 -0.54 3.57
C GLY A 182 19.06 -1.19 2.21
N MET A 183 18.16 -0.64 1.38
CA MET A 183 17.92 -1.16 0.02
C MET A 183 19.22 -1.15 -0.81
N ALA A 184 19.97 -0.05 -0.78
CA ALA A 184 21.26 0.08 -1.47
C ALA A 184 22.36 -0.84 -0.90
N ASP A 185 22.16 -1.36 0.32
CA ASP A 185 23.09 -2.26 1.00
C ASP A 185 22.71 -3.75 0.84
N GLY A 186 21.68 -4.06 0.03
CA GLY A 186 21.17 -5.42 -0.19
C GLY A 186 20.34 -5.98 0.98
N ALA A 187 19.65 -5.11 1.71
CA ALA A 187 18.68 -5.46 2.75
C ALA A 187 17.26 -5.13 2.26
N GLU A 188 16.85 -5.74 1.15
CA GLU A 188 15.62 -5.39 0.43
C GLU A 188 14.37 -5.67 1.29
N GLU A 189 14.27 -6.85 1.90
CA GLU A 189 13.15 -7.23 2.76
C GLU A 189 12.99 -6.28 3.96
N GLU A 190 14.10 -5.93 4.62
CA GLU A 190 14.08 -5.00 5.74
C GLU A 190 13.67 -3.58 5.33
N ALA A 191 14.21 -3.09 4.21
CA ALA A 191 13.87 -1.76 3.70
C ALA A 191 12.38 -1.67 3.30
N LEU A 192 11.84 -2.70 2.67
CA LEU A 192 10.42 -2.79 2.32
C LEU A 192 9.54 -2.92 3.56
N PHE A 193 9.95 -3.68 4.57
CA PHE A 193 9.20 -3.79 5.82
C PHE A 193 9.17 -2.45 6.58
N VAL A 194 10.22 -1.63 6.46
CA VAL A 194 10.24 -0.27 6.99
C VAL A 194 9.36 0.68 6.18
N TYR A 195 9.19 0.44 4.88
CA TYR A 195 8.20 1.13 4.03
C TYR A 195 6.77 0.83 4.49
N ASN A 196 6.46 -0.45 4.66
CA ASN A 196 5.18 -0.91 5.18
C ASN A 196 5.38 -2.16 6.03
N GLN A 197 4.99 -2.10 7.31
CA GLN A 197 5.20 -3.15 8.31
C GLN A 197 4.22 -4.32 8.14
N ALA A 198 4.20 -4.93 6.96
CA ALA A 198 3.36 -6.05 6.64
C ALA A 198 4.07 -7.03 5.70
N ASP A 199 4.19 -8.29 6.12
CA ASP A 199 4.88 -9.32 5.34
C ASP A 199 4.27 -9.48 3.94
N TRP A 200 2.93 -9.40 3.83
CA TRP A 200 2.23 -9.48 2.54
C TRP A 200 2.63 -8.36 1.57
N TYR A 201 2.97 -7.17 2.09
CA TYR A 201 3.41 -6.05 1.27
C TYR A 201 4.80 -6.31 0.71
N VAL A 202 5.72 -6.79 1.55
CA VAL A 202 7.07 -7.17 1.14
C VAL A 202 7.02 -8.24 0.06
N GLU A 203 6.21 -9.28 0.28
CA GLU A 203 5.99 -10.36 -0.69
C GLU A 203 5.44 -9.84 -2.02
N ASP A 204 4.42 -8.97 -2.00
CA ASP A 204 3.83 -8.41 -3.22
C ASP A 204 4.81 -7.51 -3.99
N VAL A 205 5.56 -6.64 -3.30
CA VAL A 205 6.55 -5.76 -3.95
C VAL A 205 7.67 -6.58 -4.57
N LEU A 206 8.24 -7.55 -3.85
CA LEU A 206 9.29 -8.42 -4.38
C LEU A 206 8.78 -9.23 -5.59
N HIS A 207 7.54 -9.71 -5.52
CA HIS A 207 6.94 -10.43 -6.63
C HIS A 207 6.83 -9.57 -7.89
N TYR A 208 6.31 -8.34 -7.78
CA TYR A 208 6.18 -7.46 -8.94
C TYR A 208 7.53 -6.94 -9.45
N ALA A 209 8.50 -6.72 -8.56
CA ALA A 209 9.85 -6.35 -8.97
C ALA A 209 10.50 -7.45 -9.83
N GLU A 210 10.35 -8.73 -9.45
CA GLU A 210 10.82 -9.86 -10.25
C GLU A 210 10.13 -9.90 -11.62
N VAL A 211 8.80 -9.77 -11.66
CA VAL A 211 8.05 -9.75 -12.93
C VAL A 211 8.56 -8.64 -13.86
N TYR A 212 8.77 -7.44 -13.33
CA TYR A 212 9.24 -6.31 -14.14
C TYR A 212 10.68 -6.48 -14.62
N SER A 213 11.53 -7.15 -13.83
CA SER A 213 12.87 -7.56 -14.27
C SER A 213 12.79 -8.54 -15.44
N GLU A 214 11.98 -9.59 -15.33
CA GLU A 214 11.81 -10.59 -16.40
C GLU A 214 11.26 -9.96 -17.69
N GLU A 215 10.26 -9.08 -17.59
CA GLU A 215 9.69 -8.39 -18.76
C GLU A 215 10.71 -7.46 -19.44
N ALA A 216 11.58 -6.80 -18.68
CA ALA A 216 12.64 -5.96 -19.21
C ALA A 216 13.73 -6.76 -19.92
N GLU A 217 14.14 -7.90 -19.35
CA GLU A 217 15.09 -8.83 -19.97
C GLU A 217 14.56 -9.39 -21.29
N ASP A 218 13.29 -9.83 -21.31
CA ASP A 218 12.63 -10.33 -22.52
C ASP A 218 12.55 -9.26 -23.61
N ALA A 219 12.22 -8.01 -23.24
CA ALA A 219 12.19 -6.89 -24.17
C ALA A 219 13.59 -6.60 -24.76
N GLU A 220 14.65 -6.68 -23.95
CA GLU A 220 16.03 -6.50 -24.40
C GLU A 220 16.43 -7.63 -25.37
N LEU A 221 16.14 -8.89 -25.04
CA LEU A 221 16.46 -10.05 -25.88
C LEU A 221 15.77 -9.99 -27.25
N VAL A 222 14.47 -9.67 -27.27
CA VAL A 222 13.71 -9.49 -28.52
C VAL A 222 14.33 -8.38 -29.38
N SER A 223 14.75 -7.28 -28.76
CA SER A 223 15.41 -6.18 -29.47
C SER A 223 16.78 -6.58 -30.05
N ALA A 224 17.54 -7.40 -29.32
CA ALA A 224 18.86 -7.87 -29.73
C ALA A 224 18.80 -8.88 -30.89
N GLU A 225 17.79 -9.75 -30.92
CA GLU A 225 17.56 -10.72 -32.02
C GLU A 225 17.08 -10.06 -33.32
N GLN A 226 16.53 -8.84 -33.25
CA GLN A 226 16.03 -8.08 -34.40
C GLN A 226 17.10 -7.21 -35.09
N LEU A 227 18.37 -7.25 -34.63
CA LEU A 227 19.47 -6.53 -35.27
C LEU A 227 19.97 -7.26 -36.56
N PRO A 228 20.10 -6.55 -37.70
CA PRO A 228 20.45 -7.12 -39.00
C PRO A 228 21.93 -7.50 -39.18
#